data_AF-A0A937TPU3-F1
#
_entry.id   AF-A0A937TPU3-F1
#
_cell.length_a   1.000
_cell.length_b   1.000
_cell.length_c   1.000
_cell.angle_alpha   90.00
_cell.angle_beta   90.00
_cell.angle_gamma   90.00
#
_symmetry.space_group_name_H-M   'P 1'
#
loop_
_entity.id
_entity.type
_entity.pdbx_description
1 polymer ?
#
loop_
_entity_poly.entity_id
_entity_poly.type
_entity_poly.pdbx_seq_one_letter_code
_entity_poly.pdbx_strand_id
1 'polypeptide(L)'
;MVELVEDGKLKRADILVTRSKGSLLGWLIRFGTNSHWNHAAMVYVIRNPELGYDSTFVIESGGAGIDIHNIGHYFRHPKKYDVGIKRLEKAWFQDDHENGGLRFRRRVRGFALEEIDDKYNHRLILDIARKILRQIILAAIFPWLRRKEPLQRRARMPGIARKLDINAYICSGFVQWAYYRGVRKVLEETDDADSEKLQDVIFNPEIGQDDSEEVLLSTTPADLADSDKLTWKYIVKDGLVWEVSRQEDVDSVLKRG
;
A
#
# COMPACT_ATOMS: atom_id res chain seq x y z
N MET A 1 15.34 -12.18 -8.52
CA MET A 1 15.35 -10.95 -7.68
C MET A 1 16.18 -9.86 -8.30
N VAL A 2 17.45 -10.15 -8.61
CA VAL A 2 18.24 -9.41 -9.62
C VAL A 2 17.39 -9.14 -10.86
N GLU A 3 16.76 -10.17 -11.40
CA GLU A 3 15.82 -10.10 -12.53
C GLU A 3 14.69 -9.03 -12.40
N LEU A 4 14.15 -8.75 -11.21
CA LEU A 4 13.11 -7.72 -11.06
C LEU A 4 13.67 -6.30 -11.13
N VAL A 5 14.89 -6.11 -10.62
CA VAL A 5 15.52 -4.80 -10.42
C VAL A 5 16.45 -4.46 -11.57
N GLU A 6 17.25 -5.41 -12.04
CA GLU A 6 18.24 -5.24 -13.09
C GLU A 6 17.61 -5.30 -14.49
N ASP A 7 16.63 -6.18 -14.72
CA ASP A 7 15.96 -6.28 -16.03
C ASP A 7 14.83 -5.25 -16.20
N GLY A 8 14.71 -4.29 -15.28
CA GLY A 8 13.75 -3.19 -15.40
C GLY A 8 12.28 -3.61 -15.38
N LYS A 9 11.94 -4.76 -14.77
CA LYS A 9 10.56 -5.27 -14.72
C LYS A 9 9.62 -4.44 -13.83
N LEU A 10 10.18 -3.71 -12.87
CA LEU A 10 9.46 -2.80 -11.99
C LEU A 10 9.26 -1.43 -12.64
N LYS A 11 8.13 -0.80 -12.35
CA LYS A 11 7.81 0.57 -12.76
C LYS A 11 7.61 1.47 -11.56
N ARG A 12 7.79 2.78 -11.77
CA ARG A 12 7.46 3.80 -10.77
C ARG A 12 5.98 3.68 -10.41
N ALA A 13 5.69 3.90 -9.13
CA ALA A 13 4.37 3.74 -8.53
C ALA A 13 3.85 2.29 -8.44
N ASP A 14 4.60 1.27 -8.86
CA ASP A 14 4.22 -0.12 -8.53
C ASP A 14 3.99 -0.27 -7.03
N ILE A 15 2.91 -0.97 -6.66
CA ILE A 15 2.51 -1.16 -5.27
C ILE A 15 3.07 -2.50 -4.81
N LEU A 16 3.81 -2.46 -3.71
CA LEU A 16 4.21 -3.66 -2.98
C LEU A 16 3.19 -3.90 -1.87
N VAL A 17 2.68 -5.12 -1.80
CA VAL A 17 2.03 -5.65 -0.61
C VAL A 17 2.94 -6.72 -0.01
N THR A 18 3.14 -6.69 1.30
CA THR A 18 4.11 -7.58 1.94
C THR A 18 3.51 -8.30 3.13
N ARG A 19 4.03 -9.49 3.40
CA ARG A 19 3.78 -10.25 4.61
C ARG A 19 5.05 -10.33 5.42
N SER A 20 5.08 -9.64 6.55
CA SER A 20 6.11 -9.85 7.58
C SER A 20 5.84 -11.15 8.37
N LYS A 21 6.68 -12.18 8.18
CA LYS A 21 6.66 -13.46 8.89
C LYS A 21 7.22 -13.29 10.31
N GLY A 22 6.59 -13.93 11.31
CA GLY A 22 7.01 -13.84 12.72
C GLY A 22 6.65 -12.54 13.44
N SER A 23 6.00 -11.58 12.78
CA SER A 23 5.49 -10.35 13.42
C SER A 23 4.12 -10.59 14.06
N LEU A 24 4.01 -10.36 15.39
CA LEU A 24 2.74 -10.45 16.13
C LEU A 24 1.73 -9.42 15.64
N LEU A 25 2.17 -8.17 15.43
CA LEU A 25 1.33 -7.13 14.87
C LEU A 25 0.90 -7.49 13.45
N GLY A 26 1.86 -7.95 12.63
CA GLY A 26 1.56 -8.44 11.30
C GLY A 26 0.53 -9.58 11.30
N TRP A 27 0.56 -10.46 12.31
CA TRP A 27 -0.43 -11.54 12.48
C TRP A 27 -1.81 -10.99 12.82
N LEU A 28 -1.90 -10.02 13.74
CA LEU A 28 -3.15 -9.37 14.10
C LEU A 28 -3.83 -8.69 12.90
N ILE A 29 -3.04 -7.99 12.06
CA ILE A 29 -3.54 -7.34 10.85
C ILE A 29 -4.17 -8.36 9.92
N ARG A 30 -3.41 -9.39 9.54
CA ARG A 30 -3.89 -10.48 8.66
C ARG A 30 -5.16 -11.14 9.17
N PHE A 31 -5.23 -11.36 10.48
CA PHE A 31 -6.40 -11.96 11.09
C PHE A 31 -7.62 -11.02 11.03
N GLY A 32 -7.42 -9.73 11.32
CA GLY A 32 -8.47 -8.71 11.27
C GLY A 32 -9.03 -8.47 9.87
N THR A 33 -8.13 -8.34 8.89
CA THR A 33 -8.46 -8.07 7.49
C THR A 33 -8.76 -9.32 6.69
N ASN A 34 -8.61 -10.51 7.28
CA ASN A 34 -8.73 -11.79 6.59
C ASN A 34 -7.85 -11.89 5.32
N SER A 35 -6.65 -11.32 5.36
CA SER A 35 -5.74 -11.24 4.22
C SER A 35 -4.37 -11.83 4.53
N HIS A 36 -3.64 -12.29 3.51
CA HIS A 36 -2.24 -12.74 3.65
C HIS A 36 -1.29 -11.57 3.88
N TRP A 37 -1.67 -10.36 3.44
CA TRP A 37 -0.81 -9.18 3.43
C TRP A 37 -1.02 -8.34 4.68
N ASN A 38 0.05 -7.73 5.20
CA ASN A 38 0.00 -6.94 6.44
C ASN A 38 0.68 -5.59 6.36
N HIS A 39 1.28 -5.27 5.22
CA HIS A 39 2.01 -4.03 5.03
C HIS A 39 2.05 -3.69 3.53
N ALA A 40 2.23 -2.42 3.19
CA ALA A 40 2.29 -1.94 1.82
C ALA A 40 3.38 -0.87 1.64
N ALA A 41 3.91 -0.79 0.43
CA ALA A 41 4.89 0.22 0.04
C ALA A 41 4.68 0.57 -1.43
N MET A 42 5.32 1.62 -1.92
CA MET A 42 5.26 2.02 -3.32
C MET A 42 6.67 2.17 -3.90
N VAL A 43 6.87 1.71 -5.13
CA VAL A 43 8.12 1.91 -5.85
C VAL A 43 8.32 3.40 -6.16
N TYR A 44 9.36 3.96 -5.56
CA TYR A 44 9.67 5.38 -5.59
C TYR A 44 10.66 5.69 -6.72
N VAL A 45 11.85 5.08 -6.68
CA VAL A 45 12.89 5.24 -7.70
C VAL A 45 13.20 3.89 -8.30
N ILE A 46 13.23 3.82 -9.63
CA ILE A 46 13.72 2.66 -10.37
C ILE A 46 15.21 2.86 -10.63
N ARG A 47 15.98 1.78 -10.51
CA ARG A 47 17.39 1.73 -10.88
C ARG A 47 17.58 2.35 -12.27
N ASN A 48 18.45 3.34 -12.35
CA ASN A 48 18.88 4.00 -13.58
C ASN A 48 20.34 4.44 -13.38
N PRO A 49 21.31 3.60 -13.80
CA PRO A 49 22.73 3.88 -13.61
C PRO A 49 23.20 5.15 -14.33
N GLU A 50 22.58 5.51 -15.46
CA GLU A 50 22.92 6.73 -16.21
C GLU A 50 22.60 8.01 -15.42
N LEU A 51 21.60 7.94 -14.54
CA LEU A 51 21.23 9.01 -13.62
C LEU A 51 21.84 8.84 -12.21
N GLY A 52 22.75 7.87 -12.03
CA GLY A 52 23.42 7.59 -10.76
C GLY A 52 22.58 6.81 -9.74
N TYR A 53 21.44 6.23 -10.14
CA TYR A 53 20.61 5.40 -9.27
C TYR A 53 20.96 3.93 -9.47
N ASP A 54 21.86 3.39 -8.66
CA ASP A 54 22.29 1.99 -8.75
C ASP A 54 21.28 0.98 -8.18
N SER A 55 20.20 1.47 -7.57
CA SER A 55 19.21 0.65 -6.87
C SER A 55 17.79 1.17 -7.07
N THR A 56 16.84 0.24 -6.94
CA THR A 56 15.42 0.57 -6.84
C THR A 56 15.07 0.82 -5.37
N PHE A 57 14.34 1.89 -5.12
CA PHE A 57 13.89 2.31 -3.79
C PHE A 57 12.37 2.29 -3.71
N VAL A 58 11.87 1.91 -2.54
CA VAL A 58 10.47 2.02 -2.18
C VAL A 58 10.30 3.08 -1.10
N ILE A 59 9.14 3.71 -1.10
CA ILE A 59 8.68 4.60 -0.05
C ILE A 59 7.56 3.91 0.71
N GLU A 60 7.61 4.00 2.04
CA GLU A 60 6.59 3.43 2.91
C GLU A 60 6.46 4.27 4.17
N SER A 61 5.31 4.19 4.83
CA SER A 61 5.19 4.72 6.19
C SER A 61 5.27 3.57 7.20
N GLY A 62 6.13 3.70 8.19
CA GLY A 62 6.31 2.78 9.30
C GLY A 62 6.08 3.42 10.66
N GLY A 63 6.52 2.73 11.71
CA GLY A 63 6.37 3.20 13.10
C GLY A 63 7.11 4.49 13.44
N ALA A 64 8.11 4.85 12.65
CA ALA A 64 8.96 6.01 12.87
C ALA A 64 8.63 7.21 11.96
N GLY A 65 7.73 7.05 10.99
CA GLY A 65 7.44 8.07 9.97
C GLY A 65 7.40 7.48 8.57
N ILE A 66 7.56 8.34 7.56
CA ILE A 66 7.72 7.92 6.17
C ILE A 66 9.21 7.74 5.89
N ASP A 67 9.57 6.57 5.38
CA ASP A 67 10.94 6.15 5.12
C ASP A 67 11.11 5.70 3.66
N ILE A 68 12.33 5.89 3.15
CA ILE A 68 12.74 5.38 1.83
C ILE A 68 13.77 4.28 2.05
N HIS A 69 13.51 3.11 1.49
CA HIS A 69 14.38 1.94 1.63
C HIS A 69 14.70 1.31 0.28
N ASN A 70 15.88 0.68 0.20
CA ASN A 70 16.23 -0.13 -0.96
C ASN A 70 15.29 -1.35 -1.02
N ILE A 71 14.64 -1.57 -2.17
CA ILE A 71 13.70 -2.69 -2.36
C ILE A 71 14.36 -4.06 -2.11
N GLY A 72 15.67 -4.14 -2.33
CA GLY A 72 16.49 -5.30 -2.03
C GLY A 72 16.44 -5.72 -0.55
N HIS A 73 15.96 -4.88 0.36
CA HIS A 73 15.70 -5.26 1.75
C HIS A 73 14.69 -6.41 1.86
N TYR A 74 13.53 -6.32 1.19
CA TYR A 74 12.51 -7.37 1.24
C TYR A 74 12.99 -8.65 0.57
N PHE A 75 13.67 -8.47 -0.56
CA PHE A 75 14.14 -9.54 -1.42
C PHE A 75 15.25 -10.36 -0.75
N ARG A 76 16.22 -9.72 -0.07
CA ARG A 76 17.32 -10.44 0.58
C ARG A 76 16.92 -11.22 1.84
N HIS A 77 15.70 -11.07 2.33
CA HIS A 77 15.22 -11.75 3.54
C HIS A 77 13.97 -12.60 3.27
N PRO A 78 14.04 -13.63 2.41
CA PRO A 78 12.85 -14.40 1.99
C PRO A 78 12.18 -15.20 3.12
N LYS A 79 12.94 -15.51 4.19
CA LYS A 79 12.38 -16.12 5.40
C LYS A 79 11.61 -15.13 6.28
N LYS A 80 11.80 -13.82 6.08
CA LYS A 80 11.10 -12.76 6.80
C LYS A 80 9.93 -12.18 6.00
N TYR A 81 10.03 -12.14 4.68
CA TYR A 81 9.04 -11.48 3.83
C TYR A 81 8.53 -12.39 2.72
N ASP A 82 7.22 -12.34 2.49
CA ASP A 82 6.66 -12.56 1.16
C ASP A 82 6.30 -11.18 0.58
N VAL A 83 6.47 -11.01 -0.73
CA VAL A 83 6.16 -9.75 -1.42
C VAL A 83 5.27 -10.05 -2.61
N GLY A 84 4.20 -9.29 -2.77
CA GLY A 84 3.42 -9.21 -3.99
C GLY A 84 3.54 -7.84 -4.61
N ILE A 85 3.59 -7.79 -5.94
CA ILE A 85 3.69 -6.56 -6.71
C ILE A 85 2.42 -6.42 -7.54
N LYS A 86 1.74 -5.29 -7.36
CA LYS A 86 0.55 -4.87 -8.10
C LYS A 86 0.80 -3.57 -8.85
N ARG A 87 0.09 -3.38 -9.96
CA ARG A 87 0.24 -2.21 -10.84
C ARG A 87 -1.11 -1.73 -11.36
N LEU A 88 -1.28 -0.40 -11.42
CA LEU A 88 -2.39 0.23 -12.13
C LEU A 88 -2.12 0.20 -13.63
N GLU A 89 -2.82 -0.65 -14.38
CA GLU A 89 -2.58 -0.90 -15.81
C GLU A 89 -3.40 0.00 -16.76
N LYS A 90 -3.97 1.07 -16.25
CA LYS A 90 -4.74 2.02 -17.07
C LYS A 90 -3.83 2.68 -18.10
N ALA A 91 -4.27 2.71 -19.37
CA ALA A 91 -3.47 3.23 -20.48
C ALA A 91 -2.99 4.67 -20.23
N TRP A 92 -3.86 5.53 -19.70
CA TRP A 92 -3.55 6.92 -19.35
C TRP A 92 -2.47 7.04 -18.26
N PHE A 93 -2.30 6.01 -17.42
CA PHE A 93 -1.29 5.97 -16.36
C PHE A 93 -0.01 5.24 -16.78
N GLN A 94 -0.13 4.27 -17.72
CA GLN A 94 0.98 3.44 -18.17
C GLN A 94 1.78 4.04 -19.32
N ASP A 95 1.24 5.02 -20.03
CA ASP A 95 1.96 5.77 -21.06
C ASP A 95 3.28 6.38 -20.52
N ASP A 96 4.39 6.14 -21.22
CA ASP A 96 5.74 6.59 -20.85
C ASP A 96 6.08 7.98 -21.44
N HIS A 97 5.17 8.60 -22.20
CA HIS A 97 5.32 9.98 -22.64
C HIS A 97 5.28 10.97 -21.46
N GLU A 98 6.14 12.00 -21.52
CA GLU A 98 6.27 13.04 -20.50
C GLU A 98 4.96 13.79 -20.21
N ASN A 99 4.13 13.98 -21.24
CA ASN A 99 2.82 14.64 -21.12
C ASN A 99 1.66 13.66 -20.82
N GLY A 100 1.96 12.36 -20.72
CA GLY A 100 0.98 11.30 -20.46
C GLY A 100 1.16 10.67 -19.06
N GLY A 101 1.15 9.34 -19.02
CA GLY A 101 1.21 8.55 -17.77
C GLY A 101 2.44 8.80 -16.90
N LEU A 102 3.56 9.19 -17.51
CA LEU A 102 4.79 9.48 -16.78
C LEU A 102 4.62 10.68 -15.83
N ARG A 103 3.84 11.70 -16.23
CA ARG A 103 3.50 12.85 -15.39
C ARG A 103 2.74 12.41 -14.15
N PHE A 104 1.72 11.56 -14.32
CA PHE A 104 0.93 11.03 -13.22
C PHE A 104 1.80 10.24 -12.24
N ARG A 105 2.61 9.29 -12.71
CA ARG A 105 3.51 8.50 -11.85
C ARG A 105 4.53 9.37 -11.11
N ARG A 106 5.10 10.39 -11.77
CA ARG A 106 6.01 11.34 -11.13
C ARG A 106 5.31 12.17 -10.06
N ARG A 107 4.06 12.59 -10.30
CA ARG A 107 3.29 13.39 -9.36
C ARG A 107 2.85 12.56 -8.14
N VAL A 108 2.35 11.34 -8.34
CA VAL A 108 2.03 10.39 -7.26
C VAL A 108 3.24 10.19 -6.35
N ARG A 109 4.42 9.99 -6.95
CA ARG A 109 5.68 9.90 -6.22
C ARG A 109 6.07 11.22 -5.54
N GLY A 110 5.88 12.35 -6.22
CA GLY A 110 6.22 13.69 -5.73
C GLY A 110 5.48 14.01 -4.44
N PHE A 111 4.16 13.76 -4.40
CA PHE A 111 3.40 13.88 -3.16
C PHE A 111 3.94 12.97 -2.08
N ALA A 112 4.20 11.70 -2.37
CA ALA A 112 4.76 10.80 -1.36
C ALA A 112 6.07 11.34 -0.73
N LEU A 113 6.86 12.15 -1.46
CA LEU A 113 8.06 12.83 -0.92
C LEU A 113 7.73 14.12 -0.16
N GLU A 114 6.84 14.97 -0.66
CA GLU A 114 6.43 16.22 0.02
C GLU A 114 5.93 15.93 1.44
N GLU A 115 5.36 14.74 1.64
CA GLU A 115 4.83 14.24 2.90
C GLU A 115 5.89 13.74 3.89
N ILE A 116 7.11 13.52 3.41
CA ILE A 116 8.28 13.34 4.28
C ILE A 116 8.67 14.69 4.90
N ASP A 117 8.59 15.77 4.13
CA ASP A 117 9.07 17.11 4.51
C ASP A 117 8.03 17.91 5.30
N ASP A 118 6.77 17.88 4.87
CA ASP A 118 5.66 18.39 5.67
C ASP A 118 5.42 17.39 6.80
N LYS A 119 5.50 17.86 8.05
CA LYS A 119 5.12 17.08 9.24
C LYS A 119 3.62 16.82 9.18
N TYR A 120 3.20 15.91 8.31
CA TYR A 120 1.83 15.45 8.20
C TYR A 120 1.36 15.13 9.60
N ASN A 121 0.20 15.67 9.99
CA ASN A 121 -0.15 15.83 11.39
C ASN A 121 -0.12 14.46 12.08
N HIS A 122 1.01 14.12 12.71
CA HIS A 122 1.26 12.76 13.21
C HIS A 122 0.19 12.35 14.20
N ARG A 123 -0.46 13.32 14.84
CA ARG A 123 -1.63 13.11 15.71
C ARG A 123 -2.82 12.54 14.95
N LEU A 124 -3.16 13.10 13.78
CA LEU A 124 -4.25 12.60 12.93
C LEU A 124 -3.95 11.18 12.46
N ILE A 125 -2.75 10.94 11.92
CA ILE A 125 -2.31 9.59 11.50
C ILE A 125 -2.41 8.60 12.67
N LEU A 126 -1.84 8.96 13.83
CA LEU A 126 -1.86 8.09 15.01
C LEU A 126 -3.29 7.83 15.49
N ASP A 127 -4.19 8.81 15.40
CA ASP A 127 -5.59 8.66 15.80
C ASP A 127 -6.34 7.75 14.82
N ILE A 128 -6.13 7.88 13.51
CA ILE A 128 -6.70 7.01 12.47
C ILE A 128 -6.21 5.57 12.67
N ALA A 129 -4.90 5.40 12.75
CA ALA A 129 -4.28 4.11 12.94
C ALA A 129 -4.76 3.45 14.26
N ARG A 130 -4.97 4.23 15.33
CA ARG A 130 -5.58 3.75 16.59
C ARG A 130 -7.01 3.28 16.41
N LYS A 131 -7.84 4.03 15.68
CA LYS A 131 -9.25 3.67 15.43
C LYS A 131 -9.33 2.35 14.66
N ILE A 132 -8.53 2.21 13.61
CA ILE A 132 -8.48 1.00 12.77
C ILE A 132 -7.98 -0.21 13.57
N LEU A 133 -6.84 -0.07 14.25
CA LEU A 133 -6.29 -1.15 15.07
C LEU A 133 -7.28 -1.58 16.16
N ARG A 134 -7.99 -0.63 16.77
CA ARG A 134 -9.04 -0.94 17.76
C ARG A 134 -10.17 -1.74 17.15
N GLN A 135 -10.69 -1.36 15.99
CA GLN A 135 -11.77 -2.10 15.33
C GLN A 135 -11.34 -3.53 15.00
N ILE A 136 -10.11 -3.71 14.53
CA ILE A 136 -9.56 -5.03 14.20
C ILE A 136 -9.33 -5.88 15.44
N ILE A 137 -8.76 -5.32 16.52
CA ILE A 137 -8.62 -6.05 17.80
C ILE A 137 -10.01 -6.46 18.31
N LEU A 138 -11.02 -5.58 18.20
CA LEU A 138 -12.38 -5.91 18.61
C LEU A 138 -13.00 -7.01 17.74
N ALA A 139 -12.83 -6.95 16.42
CA ALA A 139 -13.28 -7.99 15.50
C ALA A 139 -12.57 -9.33 15.76
N ALA A 140 -11.30 -9.27 16.17
CA ALA A 140 -10.49 -10.44 16.47
C ALA A 140 -10.87 -11.12 17.80
N ILE A 141 -11.10 -10.32 18.85
CA ILE A 141 -11.46 -10.81 20.19
C ILE A 141 -12.95 -11.18 20.28
N PHE A 142 -13.80 -10.49 19.52
CA PHE A 142 -15.26 -10.70 19.54
C PHE A 142 -15.79 -10.98 18.13
N PRO A 143 -15.66 -12.21 17.61
CA PRO A 143 -16.07 -12.58 16.25
C PRO A 143 -17.56 -12.29 15.97
N TRP A 144 -18.40 -12.28 17.01
CA TRP A 144 -19.83 -11.98 16.94
C TRP A 144 -20.14 -10.49 16.64
N LEU A 145 -19.18 -9.58 16.80
CA LEU A 145 -19.33 -8.18 16.40
C LEU A 145 -19.19 -7.95 14.88
N ARG A 146 -18.74 -8.93 14.09
CA ARG A 146 -18.72 -8.85 12.60
C ARG A 146 -20.10 -8.61 11.96
N ARG A 147 -21.20 -8.71 12.73
CA ARG A 147 -22.58 -8.76 12.22
C ARG A 147 -23.42 -7.48 12.39
N LYS A 148 -22.89 -6.37 12.92
CA LYS A 148 -23.71 -5.16 13.14
C LYS A 148 -23.01 -3.86 12.73
N GLU A 149 -23.80 -3.01 12.08
CA GLU A 149 -23.48 -1.66 11.59
C GLU A 149 -22.73 -0.76 12.59
N PRO A 150 -21.98 0.23 12.07
CA PRO A 150 -21.03 1.02 12.84
C PRO A 150 -21.72 2.18 13.57
N LEU A 151 -22.60 1.90 14.53
CA LEU A 151 -23.10 2.93 15.44
C LEU A 151 -22.96 2.50 16.89
N GLN A 152 -22.05 3.21 17.55
CA GLN A 152 -21.89 3.33 19.00
C GLN A 152 -21.55 2.05 19.76
N ARG A 153 -20.29 1.95 20.22
CA ARG A 153 -19.97 1.39 21.54
C ARG A 153 -18.56 1.76 22.01
N ARG A 154 -18.51 2.60 23.06
CA ARG A 154 -17.34 2.75 23.94
C ARG A 154 -17.17 1.47 24.75
N ALA A 155 -16.58 0.42 24.16
CA ALA A 155 -16.05 -0.69 24.95
C ALA A 155 -14.70 -0.26 25.55
N ARG A 156 -14.61 -0.25 26.89
CA ARG A 156 -13.36 -0.06 27.64
C ARG A 156 -12.45 -1.28 27.38
N MET A 157 -11.23 -1.03 26.92
CA MET A 157 -10.23 -2.07 26.64
C MET A 157 -9.25 -2.25 27.82
N PRO A 158 -8.74 -3.48 28.04
CA PRO A 158 -7.68 -3.76 28.99
C PRO A 158 -6.33 -3.17 28.52
N GLY A 159 -5.48 -2.76 29.48
CA GLY A 159 -4.32 -1.89 29.26
C GLY A 159 -3.21 -2.41 28.32
N ILE A 160 -3.25 -3.69 27.94
CA ILE A 160 -2.24 -4.34 27.08
C ILE A 160 -2.33 -3.84 25.63
N ALA A 161 -3.55 -3.51 25.16
CA ALA A 161 -3.77 -2.99 23.80
C ALA A 161 -3.26 -1.55 23.59
N ARG A 162 -2.87 -0.85 24.65
CA ARG A 162 -2.38 0.54 24.59
C ARG A 162 -0.90 0.63 24.17
N LYS A 163 -0.18 -0.50 24.17
CA LYS A 163 1.26 -0.60 23.87
C LYS A 163 1.56 -1.30 22.54
N LEU A 164 0.56 -1.73 21.78
CA LEU A 164 0.77 -2.32 20.46
C LEU A 164 1.02 -1.17 19.49
N ASP A 165 2.22 -1.12 18.93
CA ASP A 165 2.64 -0.08 18.00
C ASP A 165 1.67 0.01 16.82
N ILE A 166 1.12 1.20 16.60
CA ILE A 166 -0.20 1.38 15.99
C ILE A 166 -0.10 1.55 14.46
N ASN A 167 1.13 1.56 13.95
CA ASN A 167 1.50 2.26 12.74
C ASN A 167 1.45 1.44 11.44
N ALA A 168 1.07 0.16 11.51
CA ALA A 168 1.12 -0.74 10.36
C ALA A 168 0.01 -0.52 9.30
N TYR A 169 -1.03 0.28 9.60
CA TYR A 169 -2.09 0.61 8.63
C TYR A 169 -1.84 1.91 7.87
N ILE A 170 -0.91 2.74 8.36
CA ILE A 170 -0.56 4.01 7.74
C ILE A 170 0.00 3.76 6.34
N CYS A 171 0.68 2.62 6.14
CA CYS A 171 1.43 2.31 4.93
C CYS A 171 0.54 2.20 3.69
N SER A 172 -0.57 1.46 3.76
CA SER A 172 -1.51 1.30 2.65
C SER A 172 -2.37 2.52 2.44
N GLY A 173 -2.80 3.18 3.52
CA GLY A 173 -3.51 4.46 3.48
C GLY A 173 -2.67 5.55 2.81
N PHE A 174 -1.38 5.61 3.14
CA PHE A 174 -0.42 6.52 2.50
C PHE A 174 -0.28 6.25 1.01
N VAL A 175 -0.16 4.98 0.59
CA VAL A 175 -0.12 4.63 -0.84
C VAL A 175 -1.40 5.06 -1.56
N GLN A 176 -2.57 4.74 -1.00
CA GLN A 176 -3.87 5.16 -1.54
C GLN A 176 -3.94 6.69 -1.69
N TRP A 177 -3.53 7.39 -0.66
CA TRP A 177 -3.62 8.84 -0.60
C TRP A 177 -2.64 9.53 -1.57
N ALA A 178 -1.41 9.03 -1.69
CA ALA A 178 -0.44 9.51 -2.67
C ALA A 178 -0.95 9.35 -4.11
N TYR A 179 -1.60 8.23 -4.42
CA TYR A 179 -2.25 7.99 -5.70
C TYR A 179 -3.37 9.00 -5.97
N TYR A 180 -4.30 9.15 -5.03
CA TYR A 180 -5.43 10.08 -5.15
C TYR A 180 -4.98 11.53 -5.33
N ARG A 181 -4.11 12.03 -4.43
CA ARG A 181 -3.59 13.41 -4.48
C ARG A 181 -2.78 13.66 -5.73
N GLY A 182 -1.94 12.68 -6.10
CA GLY A 182 -1.09 12.77 -7.27
C GLY A 182 -1.88 12.91 -8.56
N VAL A 183 -2.89 12.06 -8.75
CA VAL A 183 -3.75 12.13 -9.92
C VAL A 183 -4.58 13.40 -9.92
N ARG A 184 -5.27 13.70 -8.82
CA ARG A 184 -6.09 14.91 -8.69
C ARG A 184 -5.32 16.17 -9.04
N LYS A 185 -4.08 16.31 -8.58
CA LYS A 185 -3.25 17.49 -8.87
C LYS A 185 -2.92 17.62 -10.35
N VAL A 186 -2.64 16.51 -11.03
CA VAL A 186 -2.40 16.55 -12.48
C VAL A 186 -3.67 17.00 -13.20
N LEU A 187 -4.83 16.42 -12.84
CA LEU A 187 -6.11 16.80 -13.44
C LEU A 187 -6.42 18.30 -13.26
N GLU A 188 -6.22 18.83 -12.05
CA GLU A 188 -6.36 20.27 -11.75
C GLU A 188 -5.42 21.14 -12.58
N GLU A 189 -4.17 20.70 -12.82
CA GLU A 189 -3.19 21.46 -13.60
C GLU A 189 -3.37 21.38 -15.11
N THR A 190 -4.01 20.32 -15.60
CA THR A 190 -4.30 20.13 -17.03
C THR A 190 -5.68 20.60 -17.43
N ASP A 191 -6.50 21.04 -16.47
CA ASP A 191 -7.93 21.28 -16.67
C ASP A 191 -8.63 20.05 -17.30
N ASP A 192 -8.19 18.86 -16.87
CA ASP A 192 -8.72 17.58 -17.36
C ASP A 192 -9.90 17.18 -16.48
N ALA A 193 -11.10 17.25 -17.05
CA ALA A 193 -12.35 16.97 -16.38
C ALA A 193 -12.70 15.47 -16.27
N ASP A 194 -11.80 14.57 -16.69
CA ASP A 194 -12.00 13.13 -16.61
C ASP A 194 -11.96 12.62 -15.16
N SER A 195 -13.11 12.66 -14.50
CA SER A 195 -13.30 12.15 -13.14
C SER A 195 -13.09 10.64 -13.02
N GLU A 196 -13.17 9.88 -14.13
CA GLU A 196 -12.94 8.43 -14.09
C GLU A 196 -11.49 8.11 -13.72
N LYS A 197 -10.53 8.95 -14.11
CA LYS A 197 -9.11 8.79 -13.71
C LYS A 197 -8.91 8.85 -12.21
N LEU A 198 -9.69 9.69 -11.51
CA LEU A 198 -9.62 9.78 -10.06
C LEU A 198 -10.25 8.55 -9.40
N GLN A 199 -11.37 8.07 -9.95
CA GLN A 199 -12.02 6.84 -9.49
C GLN A 199 -11.14 5.60 -9.71
N ASP A 200 -10.41 5.55 -10.82
CA ASP A 200 -9.47 4.48 -11.16
C ASP A 200 -8.35 4.29 -10.13
N VAL A 201 -8.05 5.33 -9.33
CA VAL A 201 -6.98 5.28 -8.33
C VAL A 201 -7.47 5.19 -6.90
N ILE A 202 -8.78 5.01 -6.69
CA ILE A 202 -9.36 4.68 -5.37
C ILE A 202 -9.48 3.17 -5.26
N PHE A 203 -8.51 2.53 -4.63
CA PHE A 203 -8.37 1.08 -4.61
C PHE A 203 -9.27 0.40 -3.60
N ASN A 204 -9.60 1.08 -2.50
CA ASN A 204 -10.58 0.60 -1.53
C ASN A 204 -12.01 0.73 -2.10
N PRO A 205 -12.75 -0.38 -2.28
CA PRO A 205 -14.10 -0.35 -2.86
C PRO A 205 -15.15 0.29 -1.94
N GLU A 206 -14.86 0.45 -0.65
CA GLU A 206 -15.76 1.09 0.32
C GLU A 206 -15.63 2.63 0.35
N ILE A 207 -14.72 3.18 -0.45
CA ILE A 207 -14.39 4.62 -0.47
C ILE A 207 -14.73 5.21 -1.85
N GLY A 208 -15.27 6.42 -1.85
CA GLY A 208 -15.54 7.23 -3.03
C GLY A 208 -14.63 8.45 -3.18
N GLN A 209 -14.74 9.14 -4.32
CA GLN A 209 -13.90 10.30 -4.66
C GLN A 209 -14.08 11.52 -3.76
N ASP A 210 -15.25 11.64 -3.12
CA ASP A 210 -15.64 12.77 -2.28
C ASP A 210 -15.38 12.50 -0.79
N ASP A 211 -14.85 11.33 -0.46
CA ASP A 211 -14.52 10.98 0.91
C ASP A 211 -13.35 11.80 1.45
N SER A 212 -13.38 11.99 2.76
CA SER A 212 -12.34 12.73 3.46
C SER A 212 -10.98 12.01 3.40
N GLU A 213 -9.91 12.78 3.58
CA GLU A 213 -8.56 12.26 3.71
C GLU A 213 -8.42 11.18 4.79
N GLU A 214 -9.09 11.35 5.94
CA GLU A 214 -9.11 10.35 7.01
C GLU A 214 -9.65 9.00 6.52
N VAL A 215 -10.65 9.02 5.64
CA VAL A 215 -11.24 7.82 5.07
C VAL A 215 -10.29 7.18 4.07
N LEU A 216 -9.67 7.94 3.15
CA LEU A 216 -8.65 7.43 2.22
C LEU A 216 -7.48 6.75 2.94
N LEU A 217 -7.01 7.36 4.03
CA LEU A 217 -5.95 6.83 4.89
C LEU A 217 -6.35 5.56 5.65
N SER A 218 -7.63 5.19 5.68
CA SER A 218 -8.09 3.96 6.31
C SER A 218 -7.89 2.71 5.45
N THR A 219 -7.50 2.88 4.19
CA THR A 219 -7.19 1.80 3.26
C THR A 219 -6.16 0.85 3.84
N THR A 220 -6.47 -0.44 3.82
CA THR A 220 -5.66 -1.53 4.37
C THR A 220 -4.82 -2.21 3.29
N PRO A 221 -3.81 -3.01 3.67
CA PRO A 221 -3.06 -3.82 2.70
C PRO A 221 -3.94 -4.86 1.98
N ALA A 222 -5.04 -5.29 2.62
CA ALA A 222 -6.02 -6.20 2.02
C ALA A 222 -6.76 -5.50 0.88
N ASP A 223 -7.22 -4.27 1.09
CA ASP A 223 -7.92 -3.49 0.06
C ASP A 223 -7.03 -3.30 -1.18
N LEU A 224 -5.75 -2.99 -1.00
CA LEU A 224 -4.79 -2.90 -2.12
C LEU A 224 -4.58 -4.25 -2.82
N ALA A 225 -4.51 -5.34 -2.06
CA ALA A 225 -4.30 -6.67 -2.60
C ALA A 225 -5.53 -7.20 -3.36
N ASP A 226 -6.73 -6.89 -2.88
CA ASP A 226 -8.00 -7.39 -3.41
C ASP A 226 -8.61 -6.45 -4.46
N SER A 227 -8.09 -5.22 -4.60
CA SER A 227 -8.53 -4.25 -5.61
C SER A 227 -8.41 -4.81 -7.03
N ASP A 228 -9.51 -4.71 -7.77
CA ASP A 228 -9.66 -5.08 -9.19
C ASP A 228 -9.07 -4.02 -10.13
N LYS A 229 -8.91 -2.78 -9.66
CA LYS A 229 -8.23 -1.68 -10.36
C LYS A 229 -6.73 -1.91 -10.49
N LEU A 230 -6.18 -2.83 -9.71
CA LEU A 230 -4.77 -3.16 -9.65
C LEU A 230 -4.50 -4.58 -10.14
N THR A 231 -3.63 -4.74 -11.13
CA THR A 231 -3.27 -6.05 -11.68
C THR A 231 -2.05 -6.62 -10.96
N TRP A 232 -2.10 -7.90 -10.62
CA TRP A 232 -0.94 -8.64 -10.14
C TRP A 232 0.15 -8.73 -11.20
N LYS A 233 1.41 -8.66 -10.79
CA LYS A 233 2.57 -8.79 -11.68
C LYS A 233 3.53 -9.85 -11.21
N TYR A 234 3.91 -9.78 -9.94
CA TYR A 234 4.91 -10.69 -9.40
C TYR A 234 4.59 -11.10 -7.97
N ILE A 235 4.96 -12.32 -7.62
CA ILE A 235 5.08 -12.79 -6.23
C ILE A 235 6.54 -13.18 -5.98
N VAL A 236 7.10 -12.65 -4.91
CA VAL A 236 8.40 -13.07 -4.38
C VAL A 236 8.16 -13.83 -3.08
N LYS A 237 8.44 -15.13 -3.11
CA LYS A 237 8.24 -16.02 -1.97
C LYS A 237 9.38 -17.02 -1.88
N ASP A 238 9.93 -17.18 -0.68
CA ASP A 238 11.03 -18.10 -0.36
C ASP A 238 12.25 -17.95 -1.30
N GLY A 239 12.50 -16.72 -1.75
CA GLY A 239 13.65 -16.33 -2.59
C GLY A 239 13.43 -16.50 -4.09
N LEU A 240 12.26 -17.02 -4.49
CA LEU A 240 11.86 -17.22 -5.87
C LEU A 240 10.94 -16.10 -6.34
N VAL A 241 11.06 -15.72 -7.62
CA VAL A 241 10.19 -14.74 -8.28
C VAL A 241 9.26 -15.48 -9.22
N TRP A 242 7.98 -15.14 -9.15
CA TRP A 242 6.90 -15.76 -9.92
C TRP A 242 6.17 -14.65 -10.64
N GLU A 243 6.11 -14.71 -11.96
CA GLU A 243 5.22 -13.85 -12.73
C GLU A 243 3.79 -14.37 -12.59
N VAL A 244 2.86 -13.48 -12.27
CA VAL A 244 1.46 -13.79 -11.99
C VAL A 244 0.58 -12.74 -12.63
N SER A 245 -0.63 -13.11 -13.01
CA SER A 245 -1.59 -12.17 -13.61
C SER A 245 -2.97 -12.23 -12.96
N ARG A 246 -3.32 -13.36 -12.36
CA ARG A 246 -4.62 -13.62 -11.75
C ARG A 246 -4.48 -14.02 -10.28
N GLN A 247 -5.56 -13.82 -9.52
CA GLN A 247 -5.60 -14.19 -8.10
C GLN A 247 -5.34 -15.69 -7.87
N GLU A 248 -5.81 -16.55 -8.78
CA GLU A 248 -5.57 -18.00 -8.74
C GLU A 248 -4.07 -18.35 -8.78
N ASP A 249 -3.30 -17.62 -9.59
CA ASP A 249 -1.86 -17.81 -9.70
C ASP A 249 -1.20 -17.44 -8.36
N VAL A 250 -1.60 -16.29 -7.79
CA VAL A 250 -1.15 -15.82 -6.48
C VAL A 250 -1.44 -16.85 -5.39
N ASP A 251 -2.68 -17.32 -5.29
CA ASP A 251 -3.09 -18.31 -4.30
C ASP A 251 -2.29 -19.61 -4.44
N SER A 252 -2.01 -20.04 -5.67
CA SER A 252 -1.17 -21.20 -5.97
C SER A 252 0.25 -21.01 -5.45
N VAL A 253 0.85 -19.82 -5.66
CA VAL A 253 2.19 -19.52 -5.12
C VAL A 253 2.18 -19.50 -3.59
N LEU A 254 1.20 -18.82 -2.99
CA LEU A 254 1.15 -18.63 -1.55
C LEU A 254 0.88 -19.93 -0.78
N LYS A 255 0.12 -20.87 -1.36
CA LYS A 255 -0.15 -22.20 -0.79
C LYS A 255 1.03 -23.16 -0.88
N ARG A 256 2.01 -22.91 -1.75
CA ARG A 256 3.23 -23.74 -1.86
C ARG A 256 4.16 -23.42 -0.70
N GLY A 257 3.94 -24.03 0.47
CA GLY A 257 4.79 -23.85 1.66
C GLY A 257 4.33 -24.68 2.83
#